data_AF-A0A2E6PXU4-F1
#
_entry.id   AF-A0A2E6PXU4-F1
#
_cell.length_a   1.000
_cell.length_b   1.000
_cell.length_c   1.000
_cell.angle_alpha   90.00
_cell.angle_beta   90.00
_cell.angle_gamma   90.00
#
_symmetry.space_group_name_H-M   'P 1'
#
loop_
_entity.id
_entity.type
_entity.pdbx_description
1 polymer ?
#
loop_
_entity_poly.entity_id
_entity_poly.type
_entity_poly.pdbx_seq_one_letter_code
_entity_poly.pdbx_strand_id
1 'polypeptide(L)'
;MSDDFRTPNEIRQHVYSLRDLKRDLKNERVMLVETVRGMRAAATVQKEKSSSRKKHLTAFHENKKIANIAREERDRINKAVPPPVTVLEEWAQKSLTKLQGVDNDLTGMPTLNREIREFSRYFELMSSLMVKKIGEESHAKYVKHIKMMKGNLDELEENHPRDELDENGKNKTGSEFKEIRKISNKIDKLDKKLMNLDKEIKSLTKLGKKKESESKVSDALERVRSGSDLVADDIALILEKGGDLGKISEDKTKKKTELKKNHNKPRSRRISVARGGARKTRLRPDR
;
A
#
# COMPACT_ATOMS: atom_id res chain seq x y z
N MET A 1 13.56 -21.91 -35.61
CA MET A 1 14.95 -21.83 -35.12
C MET A 1 15.32 -23.19 -34.55
N SER A 2 15.35 -24.22 -35.40
CA SER A 2 15.45 -25.62 -34.94
C SER A 2 16.54 -26.43 -35.65
N ASP A 3 17.31 -25.82 -36.56
CA ASP A 3 18.33 -26.49 -37.39
C ASP A 3 19.73 -25.86 -37.29
N ASP A 4 19.99 -24.98 -36.32
CA ASP A 4 21.24 -24.19 -36.29
C ASP A 4 22.44 -24.87 -35.62
N PHE A 5 22.24 -25.99 -34.92
CA PHE A 5 23.34 -26.70 -34.24
C PHE A 5 23.73 -27.96 -35.00
N ARG A 6 24.95 -28.00 -35.55
CA ARG A 6 25.44 -29.14 -36.32
C ARG A 6 26.10 -30.19 -35.42
N THR A 7 26.77 -29.77 -34.34
CA THR A 7 27.50 -30.70 -33.45
C THR A 7 26.98 -30.69 -32.00
N PRO A 8 27.10 -31.79 -31.25
CA PRO A 8 26.79 -31.83 -29.82
C PRO A 8 27.56 -30.81 -28.97
N ASN A 9 28.80 -30.49 -29.37
CA ASN A 9 29.65 -29.52 -28.69
C ASN A 9 29.14 -28.08 -28.82
N GLU A 10 28.62 -27.68 -30.00
CA GLU A 10 27.98 -26.38 -30.18
C GLU A 10 26.75 -26.22 -29.26
N ILE A 11 25.96 -27.28 -29.09
CA ILE A 11 24.80 -27.28 -28.17
C ILE A 11 25.26 -27.09 -26.73
N ARG A 12 26.34 -27.76 -26.32
CA ARG A 12 26.91 -27.63 -24.96
C ARG A 12 27.40 -26.21 -24.71
N GLN A 13 28.19 -25.65 -25.63
CA GLN A 13 28.69 -24.27 -25.53
C GLN A 13 27.54 -23.26 -25.44
N HIS A 14 26.49 -23.44 -26.26
CA HIS A 14 25.32 -22.56 -26.19
C HIS A 14 24.55 -22.71 -24.88
N VAL A 15 24.43 -23.93 -24.34
CA VAL A 15 23.84 -24.14 -23.01
C VAL A 15 24.66 -23.46 -21.91
N TYR A 16 26.00 -23.44 -22.01
CA TYR A 16 26.85 -22.69 -21.08
C TYR A 16 26.61 -21.18 -21.19
N SER A 17 26.60 -20.61 -22.40
CA SER A 17 26.34 -19.18 -22.59
C SER A 17 24.97 -18.76 -22.06
N LEU A 18 23.94 -19.60 -22.24
CA LEU A 18 22.59 -19.35 -21.70
C LEU A 18 22.55 -19.44 -20.17
N ARG A 19 23.37 -20.29 -19.54
CA ARG A 19 23.49 -20.38 -18.09
C ARG A 19 24.19 -19.17 -17.49
N ASP A 20 25.21 -18.65 -18.15
CA ASP A 20 25.91 -17.44 -17.73
C ASP A 20 24.98 -16.21 -17.84
N LEU A 21 24.31 -16.05 -18.97
CA LEU A 21 23.28 -15.01 -19.14
C LEU A 21 22.18 -15.13 -18.08
N LYS A 22 21.75 -16.36 -17.76
CA LYS A 22 20.78 -16.61 -16.68
C LYS A 22 21.31 -16.17 -15.32
N ARG A 23 22.60 -16.36 -15.03
CA ARG A 23 23.25 -15.92 -13.79
C ARG A 23 23.26 -14.39 -13.72
N ASP A 24 23.59 -13.72 -14.82
CA ASP A 24 23.61 -12.25 -14.88
C ASP A 24 22.23 -11.65 -14.66
N LEU A 25 21.19 -12.19 -15.33
CA LEU A 25 19.81 -11.74 -15.13
C LEU A 25 19.30 -12.01 -13.71
N LYS A 26 19.79 -13.07 -13.05
CA LYS A 26 19.50 -13.32 -11.62
C LYS A 26 20.14 -12.27 -10.73
N ASN A 27 21.40 -11.91 -11.00
CA ASN A 27 22.09 -10.86 -10.25
C ASN A 27 21.40 -9.51 -10.44
N GLU A 28 21.06 -9.14 -11.68
CA GLU A 28 20.28 -7.94 -12.00
C GLU A 28 18.95 -7.93 -11.24
N ARG A 29 18.23 -9.05 -11.23
CA ARG A 29 16.98 -9.19 -10.47
C ARG A 29 17.18 -8.96 -8.97
N VAL A 30 18.23 -9.53 -8.37
CA VAL A 30 18.51 -9.36 -6.94
C VAL A 30 18.73 -7.88 -6.60
N MET A 31 19.54 -7.18 -7.40
CA MET A 31 19.78 -5.74 -7.23
C MET A 31 18.50 -4.91 -7.37
N LEU A 32 17.65 -5.21 -8.37
CA LEU A 32 16.38 -4.51 -8.55
C LEU A 32 15.38 -4.80 -7.40
N VAL A 33 15.40 -6.01 -6.84
CA VAL A 33 14.56 -6.34 -5.68
C VAL A 33 15.04 -5.60 -4.44
N GLU A 34 16.35 -5.53 -4.21
CA GLU A 34 16.93 -4.82 -3.07
C GLU A 34 16.65 -3.32 -3.13
N THR A 35 16.84 -2.69 -4.29
CA THR A 35 16.48 -1.28 -4.50
C THR A 35 14.99 -1.02 -4.26
N VAL A 36 14.09 -1.89 -4.74
CA VAL A 36 12.63 -1.77 -4.47
C VAL A 36 12.32 -1.93 -2.98
N ARG A 37 13.00 -2.83 -2.26
CA ARG A 37 12.83 -2.99 -0.81
C ARG A 37 13.25 -1.72 -0.07
N GLY A 38 14.40 -1.15 -0.40
CA GLY A 38 14.86 0.13 0.17
C GLY A 38 13.91 1.29 -0.12
N MET A 39 13.48 1.44 -1.39
CA MET A 39 12.52 2.47 -1.79
C MET A 39 11.16 2.32 -1.08
N ARG A 40 10.67 1.09 -0.89
CA ARG A 40 9.42 0.86 -0.14
C ARG A 40 9.57 1.22 1.33
N ALA A 41 10.68 0.85 1.96
CA ALA A 41 10.95 1.17 3.36
C ALA A 41 11.02 2.70 3.59
N ALA A 42 11.71 3.43 2.71
CA ALA A 42 11.75 4.89 2.76
C ALA A 42 10.35 5.52 2.58
N ALA A 43 9.58 5.05 1.59
CA ALA A 43 8.24 5.56 1.31
C ALA A 43 7.24 5.26 2.44
N THR A 44 7.37 4.13 3.16
CA THR A 44 6.53 3.82 4.33
C THR A 44 6.81 4.76 5.50
N VAL A 45 8.08 5.04 5.80
CA VAL A 45 8.47 5.98 6.87
C VAL A 45 7.94 7.38 6.57
N GLN A 46 8.08 7.86 5.33
CA GLN A 46 7.52 9.17 4.94
C GLN A 46 5.99 9.20 5.05
N LYS A 47 5.30 8.11 4.71
CA LYS A 47 3.84 8.02 4.86
C LYS A 47 3.41 8.04 6.32
N GLU A 48 4.13 7.36 7.21
CA GLU A 48 3.85 7.37 8.65
C GLU A 48 4.09 8.75 9.26
N LYS A 49 5.18 9.43 8.86
CA LYS A 49 5.43 10.83 9.22
C LYS A 49 4.29 11.75 8.73
N SER A 50 3.87 11.62 7.46
CA SER A 50 2.74 12.38 6.92
C SER A 50 1.42 12.09 7.65
N SER A 51 1.17 10.83 8.02
CA SER A 51 -0.04 10.44 8.74
C SER A 51 -0.06 10.94 10.18
N SER A 52 1.07 10.91 10.89
CA SER A 52 1.16 11.45 12.26
C SER A 52 0.96 12.96 12.26
N ARG A 53 1.62 13.69 11.35
CA ARG A 53 1.39 15.13 11.14
C ARG A 53 -0.08 15.44 10.88
N LYS A 54 -0.74 14.66 10.02
CA LYS A 54 -2.18 14.84 9.75
C LYS A 54 -3.02 14.67 11.01
N LYS A 55 -2.70 13.70 11.88
CA LYS A 55 -3.42 13.47 13.15
C LYS A 55 -3.28 14.67 14.11
N HIS A 56 -2.06 15.20 14.29
CA HIS A 56 -1.85 16.37 15.15
C HIS A 56 -2.57 17.61 14.60
N LEU A 57 -2.54 17.82 13.28
CA LEU A 57 -3.28 18.92 12.63
C LEU A 57 -4.80 18.76 12.77
N THR A 58 -5.35 17.55 12.62
CA THR A 58 -6.79 17.32 12.82
C THR A 58 -7.18 17.59 14.27
N ALA A 59 -6.41 17.09 15.23
CA ALA A 59 -6.66 17.34 16.65
C ALA A 59 -6.55 18.84 17.00
N PHE A 60 -5.60 19.56 16.39
CA PHE A 60 -5.49 21.01 16.52
C PHE A 60 -6.74 21.74 16.01
N HIS A 61 -7.25 21.37 14.82
CA HIS A 61 -8.45 21.99 14.26
C HIS A 61 -9.72 21.67 15.05
N GLU A 62 -9.86 20.44 15.53
CA GLU A 62 -10.96 20.02 16.39
C GLU A 62 -10.95 20.81 17.71
N ASN A 63 -9.80 20.87 18.38
CA ASN A 63 -9.65 21.67 19.60
C ASN A 63 -9.92 23.16 19.34
N LYS A 64 -9.47 23.71 18.20
CA LYS A 64 -9.76 25.09 17.80
C LYS A 64 -11.27 25.34 17.66
N LYS A 65 -11.99 24.41 17.05
CA LYS A 65 -13.44 24.49 16.88
C LYS A 65 -14.15 24.51 18.23
N ILE A 66 -13.79 23.58 19.12
CA ILE A 66 -14.39 23.49 20.47
C ILE A 66 -14.06 24.74 21.29
N ALA A 67 -12.82 25.22 21.24
CA ALA A 67 -12.40 26.44 21.91
C ALA A 67 -13.17 27.67 21.40
N ASN A 68 -13.40 27.79 20.09
CA ASN A 68 -14.18 28.89 19.54
C ASN A 68 -15.64 28.85 20.02
N ILE A 69 -16.29 27.68 20.04
CA ILE A 69 -17.66 27.54 20.55
C ILE A 69 -17.72 27.95 22.04
N ALA A 70 -16.78 27.47 22.85
CA ALA A 70 -16.71 27.83 24.26
C ALA A 70 -16.45 29.34 24.48
N ARG A 71 -15.64 29.97 23.60
CA ARG A 71 -15.40 31.42 23.61
C ARG A 71 -16.67 32.20 23.26
N GLU A 72 -17.38 31.81 22.21
CA GLU A 72 -18.63 32.45 21.80
C GLU A 72 -19.69 32.38 22.89
N GLU A 73 -19.84 31.23 23.55
CA GLU A 73 -20.76 31.06 24.66
C GLU A 73 -20.37 31.94 25.87
N ARG A 74 -19.09 31.93 26.24
CA ARG A 74 -18.54 32.79 27.29
C ARG A 74 -18.81 34.27 26.99
N ASP A 75 -18.53 34.71 25.77
CA ASP A 75 -18.65 36.12 25.37
C ASP A 75 -20.12 36.55 25.31
N ARG A 76 -21.02 35.66 24.86
CA ARG A 76 -22.47 35.88 24.91
C ARG A 76 -22.96 36.07 26.34
N ILE A 77 -22.53 35.20 27.26
CA ILE A 77 -22.92 35.27 28.68
C ILE A 77 -22.32 36.51 29.34
N ASN A 78 -21.05 36.82 29.09
CA ASN A 78 -20.40 38.02 29.64
C ASN A 78 -21.04 39.32 29.16
N LYS A 79 -21.57 39.35 27.93
CA LYS A 79 -22.33 40.49 27.41
C LYS A 79 -23.66 40.67 28.15
N ALA A 80 -24.31 39.58 28.55
CA ALA A 80 -25.58 39.62 29.28
C ALA A 80 -25.39 39.88 30.78
N VAL A 81 -24.41 39.22 31.41
CA VAL A 81 -24.07 39.32 32.83
C VAL A 81 -22.58 39.66 32.98
N PRO A 82 -22.24 40.96 33.00
CA PRO A 82 -20.84 41.40 33.10
C PRO A 82 -20.13 41.00 34.41
N PRO A 83 -20.73 41.15 35.61
CA PRO A 83 -20.04 40.87 36.87
C PRO A 83 -19.59 39.41 36.99
N PRO A 84 -18.44 39.13 37.64
CA PRO A 84 -17.99 37.76 37.95
C PRO A 84 -18.88 37.10 39.00
N VAL A 85 -18.82 35.76 39.10
CA VAL A 85 -19.65 35.00 40.05
C VAL A 85 -19.41 35.43 41.50
N THR A 86 -18.16 35.71 41.88
CA THR A 86 -17.81 36.13 43.25
C THR A 86 -18.55 37.38 43.70
N VAL A 87 -18.62 38.40 42.83
CA VAL A 87 -19.33 39.65 43.13
C VAL A 87 -20.84 39.43 43.18
N LEU A 88 -21.39 38.58 42.31
CA LEU A 88 -22.81 38.25 42.34
C LEU A 88 -23.19 37.46 43.61
N GLU A 89 -22.32 36.57 44.08
CA GLU A 89 -22.48 35.83 45.32
C GLU A 89 -22.50 36.78 46.53
N GLU A 90 -21.57 37.73 46.60
CA GLU A 90 -21.57 38.75 47.65
C GLU A 90 -22.84 39.61 47.65
N TRP A 91 -23.30 40.02 46.47
CA TRP A 91 -24.54 40.82 46.34
C TRP A 91 -25.78 40.02 46.71
N ALA A 92 -25.86 38.75 46.28
CA ALA A 92 -26.94 37.85 46.64
C ALA A 92 -26.97 37.61 48.15
N GLN A 93 -25.81 37.39 48.77
CA GLN A 93 -25.70 37.20 50.22
C GLN A 93 -26.12 38.46 50.99
N LYS A 94 -25.67 39.65 50.58
CA LYS A 94 -26.11 40.93 51.18
C LYS A 94 -27.62 41.14 51.04
N SER A 95 -28.18 40.78 49.89
CA SER A 95 -29.63 40.87 49.66
C SER A 95 -30.41 39.88 50.52
N LEU A 96 -29.88 38.66 50.69
CA LEU A 96 -30.47 37.65 51.57
C LEU A 96 -30.46 38.08 53.03
N THR A 97 -29.32 38.60 53.53
CA THR A 97 -29.23 39.10 54.90
C THR A 97 -30.21 40.24 55.16
N LYS A 98 -30.46 41.09 54.15
CA LYS A 98 -31.43 42.18 54.22
C LYS A 98 -32.89 41.67 54.24
N LEU A 99 -33.18 40.58 53.55
CA LEU A 99 -34.50 39.94 53.55
C LEU A 99 -34.76 39.14 54.84
N GLN A 100 -33.72 38.56 55.43
CA GLN A 100 -33.80 37.78 56.68
C GLN A 100 -33.76 38.65 57.94
N GLY A 101 -33.14 39.84 57.86
CA GLY A 101 -33.07 40.78 58.97
C GLY A 101 -34.41 41.45 59.22
N VAL A 102 -35.02 41.15 60.37
CA VAL A 102 -36.16 41.93 60.88
C VAL A 102 -35.59 43.05 61.75
N ASP A 103 -35.74 44.28 61.30
CA ASP A 103 -35.39 45.44 62.13
C ASP A 103 -36.35 45.53 63.32
N ASN A 104 -35.81 45.66 64.53
CA ASN A 104 -36.59 45.77 65.77
C ASN A 104 -37.32 47.13 65.89
N ASP A 105 -37.04 48.05 64.96
CA ASP A 105 -37.64 49.38 64.88
C ASP A 105 -38.80 49.37 63.86
N LEU A 106 -40.01 49.71 64.34
CA LEU A 106 -41.23 49.80 63.54
C LEU A 106 -41.14 50.82 62.40
N THR A 107 -40.26 51.82 62.51
CA THR A 107 -40.03 52.81 61.44
C THR A 107 -39.09 52.28 60.34
N GLY A 108 -38.32 51.23 60.63
CA GLY A 108 -37.44 50.54 59.69
C GLY A 108 -38.13 49.41 58.92
N MET A 109 -39.29 48.96 59.39
CA MET A 109 -40.01 47.82 58.82
C MET A 109 -40.35 48.08 57.33
N PRO A 110 -39.90 47.20 56.41
CA PRO A 110 -40.15 47.39 55.00
C PRO A 110 -41.65 47.26 54.69
N THR A 111 -42.15 48.14 53.83
CA THR A 111 -43.51 48.00 53.30
C THR A 111 -43.59 46.80 52.36
N LEU A 112 -44.77 46.22 52.18
CA LEU A 112 -44.99 45.08 51.26
C LEU A 112 -44.40 45.34 49.86
N ASN A 113 -44.60 46.54 49.30
CA ASN A 113 -44.05 46.93 48.00
C ASN A 113 -42.51 47.01 47.99
N ARG A 114 -41.88 47.28 49.13
CA ARG A 114 -40.43 47.26 49.28
C ARG A 114 -39.94 45.82 49.37
N GLU A 115 -40.59 44.96 50.16
CA GLU A 115 -40.26 43.53 50.24
C GLU A 115 -40.35 42.85 48.87
N ILE A 116 -41.43 43.05 48.13
CA ILE A 116 -41.59 42.49 46.78
C ILE A 116 -40.42 42.89 45.87
N ARG A 117 -39.96 44.15 45.94
CA ARG A 117 -38.82 44.63 45.15
C ARG A 117 -37.50 43.99 45.58
N GLU A 118 -37.27 43.84 46.88
CA GLU A 118 -36.05 43.19 47.40
C GLU A 118 -36.03 41.68 47.05
N PHE A 119 -37.17 40.99 47.15
CA PHE A 119 -37.31 39.60 46.70
C PHE A 119 -37.09 39.46 45.19
N SER A 120 -37.69 40.32 44.36
CA SER A 120 -37.47 40.33 42.90
C SER A 120 -36.00 40.49 42.57
N ARG A 121 -35.32 41.46 43.20
CA ARG A 121 -33.88 41.70 43.02
C ARG A 121 -33.03 40.50 43.44
N TYR A 122 -33.36 39.84 44.56
CA TYR A 122 -32.66 38.64 44.99
C TYR A 122 -32.80 37.50 43.96
N PHE A 123 -33.99 37.27 43.42
CA PHE A 123 -34.19 36.24 42.38
C PHE A 123 -33.50 36.60 41.05
N GLU A 124 -33.43 37.89 40.69
CA GLU A 124 -32.63 38.37 39.56
C GLU A 124 -31.14 38.10 39.76
N LEU A 125 -30.61 38.33 40.96
CA LEU A 125 -29.22 38.02 41.30
C LEU A 125 -28.95 36.52 41.23
N MET A 126 -29.84 35.70 41.79
CA MET A 126 -29.71 34.24 41.77
C MET A 126 -29.77 33.68 40.33
N SER A 127 -30.67 34.20 39.50
CA SER A 127 -30.75 33.79 38.09
C SER A 127 -29.52 34.24 37.29
N SER A 128 -29.04 35.46 37.50
CA SER A 128 -27.80 35.98 36.89
C SER A 128 -26.58 35.15 37.29
N LEU A 129 -26.50 34.75 38.56
CA LEU A 129 -25.44 33.92 39.11
C LEU A 129 -25.43 32.53 38.47
N MET A 130 -26.60 31.90 38.31
CA MET A 130 -26.72 30.60 37.63
C MET A 130 -26.25 30.68 36.17
N VAL A 131 -26.66 31.71 35.44
CA VAL A 131 -26.22 31.94 34.06
C VAL A 131 -24.72 32.22 33.99
N LYS A 132 -24.18 33.00 34.94
CA LYS A 132 -22.76 33.35 34.96
C LYS A 132 -21.87 32.14 35.26
N LYS A 133 -22.30 31.23 36.12
CA LYS A 133 -21.58 29.96 36.39
C LYS A 133 -21.35 29.15 35.10
N ILE A 134 -22.35 29.07 34.22
CA ILE A 134 -22.20 28.45 32.89
C ILE A 134 -21.14 29.17 32.05
N GLY A 135 -21.11 30.50 32.10
CA GLY A 135 -20.09 31.30 31.40
C GLY A 135 -18.66 31.04 31.90
N GLU A 136 -18.48 30.90 33.21
CA GLU A 136 -17.19 30.55 33.82
C GLU A 136 -16.75 29.11 33.48
N GLU A 137 -17.68 28.16 33.47
CA GLU A 137 -17.41 26.80 32.99
C GLU A 137 -16.96 26.78 31.52
N SER A 138 -17.62 27.55 30.65
CA SER A 138 -17.22 27.69 29.25
C SER A 138 -15.87 28.39 29.12
N HIS A 139 -15.53 29.33 30.01
CA HIS A 139 -14.18 29.87 30.08
C HIS A 139 -13.14 28.82 30.47
N ALA A 140 -13.42 27.97 31.47
CA ALA A 140 -12.53 26.89 31.87
C ALA A 140 -12.31 25.87 30.73
N LYS A 141 -13.39 25.49 30.02
CA LYS A 141 -13.33 24.64 28.82
C LYS A 141 -12.45 25.27 27.73
N TYR A 142 -12.65 26.56 27.47
CA TYR A 142 -11.83 27.32 26.50
C TYR A 142 -10.34 27.26 26.83
N VAL A 143 -9.96 27.59 28.08
CA VAL A 143 -8.56 27.56 28.54
C VAL A 143 -7.98 26.15 28.40
N LYS A 144 -8.73 25.12 28.77
CA LYS A 144 -8.33 23.72 28.63
C LYS A 144 -8.00 23.35 27.19
N HIS A 145 -8.88 23.66 26.23
CA HIS A 145 -8.65 23.36 24.83
C HIS A 145 -7.52 24.20 24.20
N ILE A 146 -7.33 25.45 24.63
CA ILE A 146 -6.14 26.23 24.23
C ILE A 146 -4.85 25.58 24.73
N LYS A 147 -4.82 25.06 25.96
CA LYS A 147 -3.65 24.34 26.48
C LYS A 147 -3.38 23.07 25.67
N MET A 148 -4.42 22.31 25.31
CA MET A 148 -4.28 21.15 24.41
C MET A 148 -3.78 21.54 23.02
N MET A 149 -4.26 22.66 22.46
CA MET A 149 -3.78 23.15 21.16
C MET A 149 -2.30 23.48 21.18
N LYS A 150 -1.81 24.11 22.26
CA LYS A 150 -0.38 24.37 22.45
C LYS A 150 0.41 23.08 22.53
N GLY A 151 -0.01 22.13 23.38
CA GLY A 151 0.65 20.82 23.46
C GLY A 151 0.70 20.08 22.12
N ASN A 152 -0.40 20.07 21.36
CA ASN A 152 -0.43 19.47 20.02
C ASN A 152 0.52 20.15 19.03
N LEU A 153 0.77 21.45 19.18
CA LEU A 153 1.69 22.21 18.35
C LEU A 153 3.14 21.88 18.72
N ASP A 154 3.43 21.82 20.01
CA ASP A 154 4.75 21.46 20.55
C ASP A 154 5.12 20.03 20.14
N GLU A 155 4.20 19.06 20.30
CA GLU A 155 4.38 17.68 19.83
C GLU A 155 4.57 17.61 18.31
N LEU A 156 3.88 18.46 17.54
CA LEU A 156 4.03 18.49 16.09
C LEU A 156 5.40 19.03 15.69
N GLU A 157 5.92 20.02 16.40
CA GLU A 157 7.25 20.60 16.17
C GLU A 157 8.36 19.62 16.56
N GLU A 158 8.20 18.86 17.64
CA GLU A 158 9.14 17.81 18.07
C GLU A 158 9.20 16.65 17.05
N ASN A 159 8.04 16.17 16.59
CA ASN A 159 7.97 15.01 15.69
C ASN A 159 8.19 15.37 14.21
N HIS A 160 7.93 16.62 13.82
CA HIS A 160 8.03 17.10 12.44
C HIS A 160 8.68 18.49 12.41
N PRO A 161 10.00 18.58 12.68
CA PRO A 161 10.72 19.84 12.64
C PRO A 161 10.60 20.48 11.24
N ARG A 162 10.52 21.81 11.21
CA ARG A 162 10.26 22.57 9.98
C ARG A 162 11.33 22.34 8.90
N ASP A 163 12.57 22.06 9.31
CA ASP A 163 13.71 21.87 8.43
C ASP A 163 13.59 20.59 7.56
N GLU A 164 12.90 19.55 8.04
CA GLU A 164 12.65 18.32 7.24
C GLU A 164 11.60 18.53 6.13
N LEU A 165 10.80 19.60 6.21
CA LEU A 165 9.69 19.86 5.31
C LEU A 165 10.12 20.57 4.03
N ASP A 166 11.14 21.42 4.10
CA ASP A 166 11.62 22.19 2.94
C ASP A 166 12.39 21.32 1.94
N GLU A 167 13.06 20.25 2.39
CA GLU A 167 13.72 19.29 1.49
C GLU A 167 12.75 18.29 0.83
N ASN A 168 11.64 17.95 1.49
CA ASN A 168 10.69 16.92 1.05
C ASN A 168 9.40 17.46 0.40
N GLY A 169 9.15 18.77 0.49
CA GLY A 169 7.86 19.42 0.20
C GLY A 169 7.40 19.47 -1.26
N LYS A 170 8.17 19.00 -2.25
CA LYS A 170 7.77 19.06 -3.66
C LYS A 170 7.55 17.66 -4.24
N ASN A 171 6.32 17.15 -4.14
CA ASN A 171 5.77 16.10 -5.00
C ASN A 171 6.47 14.71 -5.02
N LYS A 172 7.28 14.36 -4.01
CA LYS A 172 8.11 13.13 -4.05
C LYS A 172 7.31 11.84 -3.81
N THR A 173 6.39 11.79 -2.85
CA THR A 173 5.70 10.53 -2.48
C THR A 173 4.93 9.89 -3.65
N GLY A 174 4.24 10.68 -4.47
CA GLY A 174 3.54 10.21 -5.67
C GLY A 174 4.48 9.78 -6.81
N SER A 175 5.67 10.37 -6.89
CA SER A 175 6.72 9.98 -7.85
C SER A 175 7.42 8.68 -7.42
N GLU A 176 7.75 8.55 -6.15
CA GLU A 176 8.41 7.38 -5.56
C GLU A 176 7.60 6.10 -5.81
N PHE A 177 6.28 6.10 -5.57
CA PHE A 177 5.44 4.93 -5.87
C PHE A 177 5.26 4.67 -7.38
N LYS A 178 5.46 5.66 -8.25
CA LYS A 178 5.50 5.45 -9.71
C LYS A 178 6.83 4.80 -10.11
N GLU A 179 7.93 5.22 -9.51
CA GLU A 179 9.27 4.64 -9.72
C GLU A 179 9.37 3.20 -9.20
N ILE A 180 8.82 2.92 -8.00
CA ILE A 180 8.66 1.56 -7.47
C ILE A 180 7.90 0.67 -8.46
N ARG A 181 6.82 1.19 -9.06
CA ARG A 181 6.04 0.46 -10.08
C ARG A 181 6.84 0.22 -11.36
N LYS A 182 7.60 1.21 -11.84
CA LYS A 182 8.48 1.04 -13.02
C LYS A 182 9.51 -0.06 -12.79
N ILE A 183 10.17 -0.08 -11.63
CA ILE A 183 11.17 -1.11 -11.31
C ILE A 183 10.49 -2.48 -11.10
N SER A 184 9.35 -2.53 -10.43
CA SER A 184 8.58 -3.78 -10.26
C SER A 184 8.19 -4.39 -11.62
N ASN A 185 7.74 -3.57 -12.58
CA ASN A 185 7.45 -4.02 -13.93
C ASN A 185 8.70 -4.53 -14.68
N LYS A 186 9.90 -3.98 -14.38
CA LYS A 186 11.17 -4.50 -14.93
C LYS A 186 11.50 -5.88 -14.34
N ILE A 187 11.30 -6.08 -13.04
CA ILE A 187 11.46 -7.37 -12.38
C ILE A 187 10.52 -8.41 -13.00
N ASP A 188 9.25 -8.08 -13.22
CA ASP A 188 8.29 -9.00 -13.87
C ASP A 188 8.73 -9.40 -15.28
N LYS A 189 9.34 -8.47 -16.03
CA LYS A 189 9.91 -8.76 -17.36
C LYS A 189 11.13 -9.68 -17.26
N LEU A 190 12.01 -9.46 -16.28
CA LEU A 190 13.15 -10.34 -16.02
C LEU A 190 12.71 -11.75 -15.61
N ASP A 191 11.67 -11.87 -14.77
CA ASP A 191 11.12 -13.16 -14.36
C ASP A 191 10.59 -13.95 -15.56
N LYS A 192 9.88 -13.28 -16.49
CA LYS A 192 9.45 -13.90 -17.76
C LYS A 192 10.64 -14.34 -18.63
N LYS A 193 11.69 -13.52 -18.72
CA LYS A 193 12.91 -13.87 -19.47
C LYS A 193 13.61 -15.09 -18.86
N LEU A 194 13.77 -15.12 -17.52
CA LEU A 194 14.35 -16.26 -16.80
C LEU A 194 13.56 -17.55 -17.03
N MET A 195 12.22 -17.48 -16.99
CA MET A 195 11.37 -18.63 -17.29
C MET A 195 11.53 -19.15 -18.73
N ASN A 196 11.73 -18.25 -19.70
CA ASN A 196 11.95 -18.64 -21.09
C ASN A 196 13.33 -19.28 -21.27
N LEU A 197 14.39 -18.71 -20.69
CA LEU A 197 15.72 -19.31 -20.68
C LEU A 197 15.72 -20.69 -20.03
N ASP A 198 14.94 -20.89 -18.96
CA ASP A 198 14.79 -22.19 -18.33
C ASP A 198 14.15 -23.24 -19.24
N LYS A 199 13.19 -22.84 -20.07
CA LYS A 199 12.60 -23.73 -21.07
C LYS A 199 13.60 -24.04 -22.18
N GLU A 200 14.34 -23.04 -22.64
CA GLU A 200 15.33 -23.16 -23.72
C GLU A 200 16.52 -24.05 -23.32
N ILE A 201 17.08 -23.85 -22.13
CA ILE A 201 18.12 -24.72 -21.55
C ILE A 201 17.60 -26.16 -21.46
N LYS A 202 16.35 -26.38 -21.01
CA LYS A 202 15.74 -27.71 -20.93
C LYS A 202 15.53 -28.36 -22.30
N SER A 203 15.14 -27.60 -23.32
CA SER A 203 15.00 -28.15 -24.68
C SER A 203 16.34 -28.46 -25.32
N LEU A 204 17.32 -27.56 -25.21
CA LEU A 204 18.66 -27.75 -25.77
C LEU A 204 19.40 -28.90 -25.10
N THR A 205 19.28 -29.05 -23.78
CA THR A 205 19.88 -30.21 -23.08
C THR A 205 19.25 -31.54 -23.51
N LYS A 206 17.94 -31.59 -23.78
CA LYS A 206 17.29 -32.79 -24.35
C LYS A 206 17.77 -33.06 -25.78
N LEU A 207 17.89 -32.01 -26.59
CA LEU A 207 18.35 -32.12 -27.98
C LEU A 207 19.82 -32.55 -28.06
N GLY A 208 20.68 -32.02 -27.18
CA GLY A 208 22.07 -32.43 -27.04
C GLY A 208 22.20 -33.91 -26.66
N LYS A 209 21.43 -34.39 -25.66
CA LYS A 209 21.40 -35.81 -25.30
C LYS A 209 20.98 -36.70 -26.48
N LYS A 210 19.98 -36.26 -27.26
CA LYS A 210 19.51 -36.99 -28.44
C LYS A 210 20.58 -37.04 -29.54
N LYS A 211 21.22 -35.91 -29.86
CA LYS A 211 22.31 -35.87 -30.86
C LYS A 211 23.54 -36.65 -30.42
N GLU A 212 23.86 -36.69 -29.13
CA GLU A 212 24.95 -37.53 -28.60
C GLU A 212 24.64 -39.02 -28.69
N SER A 213 23.39 -39.43 -28.45
CA SER A 213 23.01 -40.81 -28.70
C SER A 213 23.04 -41.16 -30.18
N GLU A 214 22.60 -40.25 -31.05
CA GLU A 214 22.63 -40.44 -32.50
C GLU A 214 24.07 -40.51 -33.03
N SER A 215 24.99 -39.67 -32.52
CA SER A 215 26.40 -39.70 -32.91
C SER A 215 27.10 -40.97 -32.42
N LYS A 216 26.82 -41.44 -31.20
CA LYS A 216 27.36 -42.72 -30.70
C LYS A 216 26.89 -43.91 -31.54
N VAL A 217 25.64 -43.88 -32.00
CA VAL A 217 25.10 -44.91 -32.89
C VAL A 217 25.70 -44.79 -34.29
N SER A 218 25.93 -43.58 -34.83
CA SER A 218 26.60 -43.42 -36.12
C SER A 218 28.06 -43.86 -36.06
N ASP A 219 28.78 -43.52 -35.00
CA ASP A 219 30.19 -43.91 -34.81
C ASP A 219 30.30 -45.45 -34.70
N ALA A 220 29.38 -46.09 -33.97
CA ALA A 220 29.30 -47.56 -33.90
C ALA A 220 28.97 -48.18 -35.28
N LEU A 221 28.03 -47.59 -36.04
CA LEU A 221 27.71 -48.03 -37.40
C LEU A 221 28.89 -47.87 -38.37
N GLU A 222 29.66 -46.79 -38.26
CA GLU A 222 30.86 -46.57 -39.08
C GLU A 222 31.95 -47.58 -38.76
N ARG A 223 32.19 -47.90 -37.48
CA ARG A 223 33.13 -48.97 -37.07
C ARG A 223 32.71 -50.33 -37.64
N VAL A 224 31.44 -50.69 -37.47
CA VAL A 224 30.85 -51.93 -38.02
C VAL A 224 30.99 -51.99 -39.55
N ARG A 225 30.76 -50.88 -40.25
CA ARG A 225 30.91 -50.78 -41.72
C ARG A 225 32.36 -50.83 -42.19
N SER A 226 33.29 -50.29 -41.41
CA SER A 226 34.72 -50.26 -41.75
C SER A 226 35.41 -51.63 -41.58
N GLY A 227 34.74 -52.59 -40.94
CA GLY A 227 35.19 -53.98 -40.83
C GLY A 227 36.34 -54.21 -39.84
N SER A 228 36.77 -53.19 -39.09
CA SER A 228 37.75 -53.34 -38.00
C SER A 228 37.08 -53.90 -36.74
N ASP A 229 37.74 -54.86 -36.05
CA ASP A 229 37.36 -55.53 -34.80
C ASP A 229 35.95 -55.22 -34.25
N LEU A 230 34.99 -56.07 -34.64
CA LEU A 230 33.59 -56.00 -34.19
C LEU A 230 33.48 -56.30 -32.69
N VAL A 231 33.25 -55.26 -31.89
CA VAL A 231 32.96 -55.38 -30.45
C VAL A 231 31.47 -55.66 -30.25
N ALA A 232 31.13 -56.67 -29.43
CA ALA A 232 29.74 -57.06 -29.16
C ALA A 232 28.89 -55.91 -28.57
N ASP A 233 29.52 -55.01 -27.83
CA ASP A 233 28.88 -53.83 -27.23
C ASP A 233 28.39 -52.82 -28.28
N ASP A 234 29.11 -52.64 -29.40
CA ASP A 234 28.73 -51.73 -30.47
C ASP A 234 27.49 -52.26 -31.23
N ILE A 235 27.39 -53.59 -31.42
CA ILE A 235 26.22 -54.27 -32.01
C ILE A 235 25.01 -54.19 -31.07
N ALA A 236 25.22 -54.42 -29.77
CA ALA A 236 24.17 -54.31 -28.76
C ALA A 236 23.62 -52.88 -28.69
N LEU A 237 24.48 -51.85 -28.79
CA LEU A 237 24.07 -50.45 -28.78
C LEU A 237 23.21 -50.08 -30.00
N ILE A 238 23.56 -50.57 -31.19
CA ILE A 238 22.81 -50.35 -32.42
C ILE A 238 21.43 -51.02 -32.33
N LEU A 239 21.36 -52.25 -31.83
CA LEU A 239 20.11 -53.00 -31.65
C LEU A 239 19.19 -52.35 -30.58
N GLU A 240 19.74 -51.98 -29.42
CA GLU A 240 18.97 -51.39 -28.31
C GLU A 240 18.38 -50.02 -28.68
N LYS A 241 19.07 -49.24 -29.51
CA LYS A 241 18.62 -47.90 -29.94
C LYS A 241 17.85 -47.91 -31.27
N GLY A 242 17.59 -49.09 -31.85
CA GLY A 242 16.77 -49.24 -33.05
C GLY A 242 17.44 -48.74 -34.33
N GLY A 243 18.77 -48.87 -34.42
CA GLY A 243 19.52 -48.58 -35.64
C GLY A 243 19.17 -49.56 -36.75
N ASP A 244 18.92 -49.03 -37.94
CA ASP A 244 18.46 -49.79 -39.10
C ASP A 244 19.63 -50.56 -39.74
N LEU A 245 19.82 -51.82 -39.33
CA LEU A 245 20.91 -52.69 -39.81
C LEU A 245 20.87 -52.93 -41.32
N GLY A 246 19.69 -52.77 -41.96
CA GLY A 246 19.52 -52.88 -43.41
C GLY A 246 20.38 -51.89 -44.21
N LYS A 247 20.74 -50.74 -43.62
CA LYS A 247 21.60 -49.74 -44.26
C LYS A 247 23.08 -50.13 -44.32
N ILE A 248 23.49 -51.22 -43.68
CA ILE A 248 24.88 -51.70 -43.75
C ILE A 248 25.15 -52.37 -45.10
N SER A 249 24.11 -52.90 -45.76
CA SER A 249 24.18 -53.63 -47.03
C SER A 249 23.90 -52.76 -48.28
N GLU A 250 23.28 -51.58 -48.11
CA GLU A 250 22.85 -50.75 -49.23
C GLU A 250 23.93 -49.75 -49.66
N ASP A 251 24.65 -50.11 -50.72
CA ASP A 251 25.36 -49.17 -51.58
C ASP A 251 24.38 -48.15 -52.18
N LYS A 252 24.81 -46.88 -52.17
CA LYS A 252 24.14 -45.68 -52.67
C LYS A 252 23.03 -45.96 -53.70
N THR A 253 21.80 -45.51 -53.44
CA THR A 253 21.04 -44.67 -54.40
C THR A 253 19.69 -44.15 -53.88
N LYS A 254 19.42 -42.89 -54.27
CA LYS A 254 18.12 -42.25 -54.53
C LYS A 254 17.26 -41.79 -53.33
N LYS A 255 17.31 -40.48 -53.13
CA LYS A 255 16.21 -39.62 -52.66
C LYS A 255 14.90 -39.99 -53.39
N LYS A 256 13.84 -40.27 -52.62
CA LYS A 256 12.47 -39.98 -53.04
C LYS A 256 11.75 -39.21 -51.94
N THR A 257 11.27 -38.05 -52.38
CA THR A 257 10.33 -37.15 -51.73
C THR A 257 8.96 -37.81 -51.64
N GLU A 258 8.32 -37.79 -50.48
CA GLU A 258 6.86 -37.85 -50.40
C GLU A 258 6.30 -36.81 -49.43
N LEU A 259 5.19 -36.23 -49.89
CA LEU A 259 4.57 -35.01 -49.42
C LEU A 259 3.60 -35.26 -48.25
N LYS A 260 3.51 -34.23 -47.42
CA LYS A 260 2.62 -34.04 -46.26
C LYS A 260 1.15 -34.31 -46.54
N LYS A 261 0.41 -34.84 -45.55
CA LYS A 261 -0.94 -34.36 -45.17
C LYS A 261 -1.14 -34.45 -43.65
N ASN A 262 -0.96 -33.33 -42.95
CA ASN A 262 -1.39 -33.16 -41.56
C ASN A 262 -2.84 -32.65 -41.56
N HIS A 263 -3.76 -33.43 -41.00
CA HIS A 263 -5.13 -32.97 -40.73
C HIS A 263 -5.15 -31.92 -39.62
N ASN A 264 -5.43 -30.66 -39.98
CA ASN A 264 -5.76 -29.61 -39.02
C ASN A 264 -7.17 -29.84 -38.45
N LYS A 265 -7.28 -30.17 -37.16
CA LYS A 265 -8.55 -30.07 -36.41
C LYS A 265 -8.85 -28.60 -36.10
N PRO A 266 -10.07 -28.08 -36.35
CA PRO A 266 -10.42 -26.72 -35.94
C PRO A 266 -10.55 -26.64 -34.41
N ARG A 267 -9.87 -25.67 -33.80
CA ARG A 267 -10.01 -25.34 -32.37
C ARG A 267 -11.41 -24.78 -32.12
N SER A 268 -12.21 -25.52 -31.36
CA SER A 268 -13.42 -25.01 -30.71
C SER A 268 -13.04 -23.84 -29.78
N ARG A 269 -13.68 -22.68 -29.98
CA ARG A 269 -13.60 -21.51 -29.11
C ARG A 269 -14.32 -21.83 -27.79
N ARG A 270 -13.59 -21.85 -26.68
CA ARG A 270 -14.21 -21.81 -25.34
C ARG A 270 -14.81 -20.42 -25.13
N ILE A 271 -16.13 -20.34 -25.10
CA ILE A 271 -16.87 -19.18 -24.60
C ILE A 271 -16.73 -19.22 -23.07
N SER A 272 -15.97 -18.30 -22.50
CA SER A 272 -15.93 -18.09 -21.05
C SER A 272 -17.20 -17.36 -20.59
N VAL A 273 -17.73 -17.79 -19.45
CA VAL A 273 -18.84 -17.13 -18.76
C VAL A 273 -18.46 -15.70 -18.36
N ALA A 274 -19.17 -14.72 -18.89
CA ALA A 274 -19.07 -13.32 -18.47
C ALA A 274 -19.59 -13.19 -17.03
N ARG A 275 -18.68 -13.21 -16.05
CA ARG A 275 -18.99 -12.78 -14.68
C ARG A 275 -18.84 -11.26 -14.61
N GLY A 276 -19.89 -10.56 -14.99
CA GLY A 276 -19.97 -9.10 -14.93
C GLY A 276 -21.43 -8.65 -14.96
N GLY A 277 -22.18 -8.96 -13.91
CA GLY A 277 -23.54 -8.45 -13.74
C GLY A 277 -23.55 -6.91 -13.67
N ALA A 278 -24.57 -6.31 -14.28
CA ALA A 278 -24.76 -4.86 -14.27
C ALA A 278 -24.86 -4.33 -12.83
N ARG A 279 -24.12 -3.25 -12.54
CA ARG A 279 -24.20 -2.54 -11.25
C ARG A 279 -25.60 -1.96 -11.11
N LYS A 280 -26.30 -2.30 -10.02
CA LYS A 280 -27.55 -1.64 -9.63
C LYS A 280 -27.27 -0.16 -9.39
N THR A 281 -27.70 0.71 -10.31
CA THR A 281 -27.80 2.14 -10.08
C THR A 281 -28.93 2.38 -9.08
N ARG A 282 -28.67 3.16 -8.03
CA ARG A 282 -29.68 3.58 -7.06
C ARG A 282 -30.76 4.38 -7.79
N LEU A 283 -32.00 3.92 -7.68
CA LEU A 283 -33.19 4.69 -8.03
C LEU A 283 -33.19 5.99 -7.21
N ARG A 284 -33.49 7.11 -7.88
CA ARG A 284 -33.78 8.40 -7.25
C ARG A 284 -35.02 8.24 -6.35
N PRO A 285 -35.11 8.97 -5.22
CA PRO A 285 -36.38 9.12 -4.52
C PRO A 285 -37.28 10.06 -5.32
N ASP A 286 -38.52 9.65 -5.53
CA ASP A 286 -39.57 10.47 -6.11
C ASP A 286 -39.95 11.64 -5.17
N ARG A 287 -40.47 12.69 -5.81
CA ARG A 287 -40.95 13.95 -5.23
C ARG A 287 -42.15 13.77 -4.30
#